data_AF-A0A3B1CHZ1-F1
#
_entry.id   AF-A0A3B1CHZ1-F1
#
_cell.length_a   1.000
_cell.length_b   1.000
_cell.length_c   1.000
_cell.angle_alpha   90.00
_cell.angle_beta   90.00
_cell.angle_gamma   90.00
#
_symmetry.space_group_name_H-M   'P 1'
#
loop_
_entity.id
_entity.type
_entity.pdbx_description
1 polymer ?
#
loop_
_entity_poly.entity_id
_entity_poly.type
_entity_poly.pdbx_seq_one_letter_code
_entity_poly.pdbx_strand_id
1 'polypeptide(L)'
;MDISRIHKGHHAYPASIRRYFSDDAPETITAIGNLDILQNRSLAIFSSKKCPGNIIIKTYDFMKKLRESDITVISGFHSPMESECLNILLRGKQSVIICPARSIEGMRVKPEHKKPL
;
A
#
# COMPACT_ATOMS: atom_id res chain seq x y z
N MET A 1 -3.27 -15.19 9.59
CA MET A 1 -2.75 -13.81 9.61
C MET A 1 -3.73 -13.04 10.44
N ASP A 2 -3.30 -12.56 11.60
CA ASP A 2 -4.18 -11.92 12.55
C ASP A 2 -4.53 -10.51 12.06
N ILE A 3 -5.81 -10.15 12.22
CA ILE A 3 -6.32 -8.83 11.88
C ILE A 3 -6.19 -7.96 13.12
N SER A 4 -5.46 -6.86 12.99
CA SER A 4 -5.37 -5.84 14.03
C SER A 4 -6.40 -4.76 13.77
N ARG A 5 -7.19 -4.42 14.79
CA ARG A 5 -8.10 -3.26 14.77
C ARG A 5 -7.47 -2.12 15.55
N ILE A 6 -7.32 -0.97 14.91
CA ILE A 6 -6.60 0.19 15.44
C ILE A 6 -7.59 1.33 15.61
N HIS A 7 -7.76 1.79 16.84
CA HIS A 7 -8.64 2.93 17.16
C HIS A 7 -7.93 4.27 16.94
N LYS A 8 -8.68 5.33 16.60
CA LYS A 8 -8.18 6.70 16.36
C LYS A 8 -7.31 7.27 17.49
N GLY A 9 -7.52 6.81 18.73
CA GLY A 9 -6.74 7.19 19.92
C GLY A 9 -5.45 6.39 20.14
N HIS A 10 -5.21 5.33 19.36
CA HIS A 10 -4.03 4.48 19.52
C HIS A 10 -2.80 5.09 18.83
N HIS A 11 -1.60 4.84 19.36
CA HIS A 11 -0.34 5.37 18.80
C HIS A 11 -0.07 4.82 17.38
N ALA A 12 -0.45 3.57 17.11
CA ALA A 12 -0.32 2.93 15.80
C ALA A 12 -1.32 3.47 14.75
N TYR A 13 -2.28 4.32 15.12
CA TYR A 13 -3.19 4.94 14.14
C TYR A 13 -2.41 5.95 13.28
N PRO A 14 -2.51 5.89 11.93
CA PRO A 14 -1.70 6.73 11.06
C PRO A 14 -1.96 8.23 11.29
N ALA A 15 -0.90 9.00 11.55
CA ALA A 15 -1.02 10.44 11.72
C ALA A 15 -1.54 11.15 10.45
N SER A 16 -1.25 10.59 9.27
CA SER A 16 -1.72 11.09 7.98
C SER A 16 -3.26 11.06 7.87
N ILE A 17 -3.91 9.98 8.32
CA ILE A 17 -5.38 9.89 8.28
C ILE A 17 -6.01 10.97 9.15
N ARG A 18 -5.53 11.13 10.40
CA ARG A 18 -6.00 12.22 11.29
C ARG A 18 -5.80 13.60 10.66
N ARG A 19 -4.64 13.82 10.03
CA ARG A 19 -4.28 15.11 9.42
C ARG A 19 -5.14 15.46 8.21
N TYR A 20 -5.44 14.51 7.34
CA TYR A 20 -6.11 14.78 6.05
C TYR A 20 -7.62 14.62 6.11
N PHE A 21 -8.15 13.78 7.01
CA PHE A 21 -9.59 13.57 7.15
C PHE A 21 -10.21 14.33 8.33
N SER A 22 -9.41 14.84 9.27
CA SER A 22 -9.89 15.62 10.43
C SER A 22 -11.06 14.93 11.16
N ASP A 23 -12.26 15.53 11.13
CA ASP A 23 -13.46 15.01 11.78
C ASP A 23 -14.06 13.80 11.04
N ASP A 24 -13.80 13.69 9.73
CA ASP A 24 -14.23 12.55 8.90
C ASP A 24 -13.29 11.35 8.99
N ALA A 25 -12.24 11.42 9.81
CA ALA A 25 -11.31 10.31 10.00
C ALA A 25 -12.02 9.12 10.66
N PRO A 26 -11.91 7.90 10.10
CA PRO A 26 -12.64 6.75 10.62
C PRO A 26 -12.21 6.42 12.05
N GLU A 27 -13.18 6.14 12.93
CA GLU A 27 -12.90 5.80 14.34
C GLU A 27 -11.99 4.58 14.49
N THR A 28 -12.11 3.62 13.56
CA THR A 28 -11.25 2.44 13.53
C THR A 28 -10.79 2.13 12.12
N ILE A 29 -9.57 1.59 12.01
CA ILE A 29 -9.07 0.94 10.81
C ILE A 29 -8.68 -0.49 11.13
N THR A 30 -8.71 -1.37 10.13
CA THR A 30 -8.21 -2.74 10.23
C THR A 30 -6.96 -2.90 9.38
N ALA A 31 -6.00 -3.69 9.87
CA ALA A 31 -4.75 -3.94 9.18
C ALA A 31 -4.29 -5.40 9.36
N ILE A 32 -3.51 -5.89 8.40
CA ILE A 32 -2.84 -7.19 8.42
C ILE A 32 -1.37 -6.96 8.08
N GLY A 33 -0.46 -7.52 8.87
CA GLY A 33 0.99 -7.42 8.65
C GLY A 33 1.68 -6.51 9.66
N ASN A 34 2.80 -5.90 9.24
CA ASN A 34 3.56 -5.00 10.10
C ASN A 34 2.87 -3.64 10.22
N LEU A 35 2.44 -3.26 11.44
CA LEU A 35 1.75 -1.98 11.68
C LEU A 35 2.71 -0.79 11.71
N ASP A 36 4.00 -1.01 11.95
CA ASP A 36 4.98 0.07 12.13
C ASP A 36 5.12 0.91 10.85
N ILE A 37 4.97 0.27 9.68
CA ILE A 37 5.10 0.94 8.38
C ILE A 37 3.99 1.98 8.14
N LEU A 38 2.88 1.93 8.89
CA LEU A 38 1.79 2.90 8.80
C LEU A 38 2.19 4.29 9.31
N GLN A 39 3.28 4.40 10.06
CA GLN A 39 3.84 5.66 10.53
C GLN A 39 4.82 6.29 9.53
N ASN A 40 5.24 5.53 8.51
CA ASN A 40 6.16 6.02 7.52
C ASN A 40 5.50 7.05 6.61
N ARG A 41 6.30 8.00 6.10
CA ARG A 41 5.88 8.81 4.96
C ARG A 41 5.79 7.90 3.73
N SER A 42 4.59 7.80 3.17
CA SER A 42 4.33 6.94 2.01
C SER A 42 4.23 7.73 0.70
N LEU A 43 4.70 7.13 -0.40
CA LEU A 43 4.44 7.58 -1.75
C LEU A 43 3.26 6.79 -2.34
N ALA A 44 2.21 7.49 -2.75
CA ALA A 44 1.04 6.86 -3.35
C ALA A 44 1.25 6.60 -4.86
N ILE A 45 0.82 5.42 -5.33
CA ILE A 45 0.75 5.10 -6.76
C ILE A 45 -0.71 4.91 -7.13
N PHE A 46 -1.13 5.56 -8.20
CA PHE A 46 -2.42 5.34 -8.84
C PHE A 46 -2.27 5.46 -10.36
N SER A 47 -3.13 4.78 -11.12
CA SER A 47 -3.11 4.88 -12.59
C SER A 47 -4.49 4.65 -13.21
N SER A 48 -4.66 5.19 -14.42
CA SER A 48 -5.80 4.86 -15.26
C SER A 48 -5.77 3.38 -15.67
N LYS A 49 -6.94 2.80 -15.92
CA LYS A 49 -7.06 1.45 -16.50
C LYS A 49 -6.38 1.33 -17.87
N LYS A 50 -6.30 2.43 -18.63
CA LYS A 50 -5.60 2.50 -19.92
C LYS A 50 -4.34 3.36 -19.75
N CYS A 51 -3.17 2.74 -19.91
CA CYS A 51 -1.87 3.40 -19.79
C CYS A 51 -1.11 3.29 -21.13
N PRO A 52 -0.67 4.42 -21.72
CA PRO A 52 0.13 4.40 -22.95
C PRO A 52 1.48 3.68 -22.76
N GLY A 53 1.92 2.93 -23.78
CA GLY A 53 3.14 2.10 -23.69
C GLY A 53 4.41 2.87 -23.30
N ASN A 54 4.58 4.10 -23.77
CA ASN A 54 5.71 4.95 -23.41
C ASN A 54 5.72 5.35 -21.92
N ILE A 55 4.56 5.41 -21.27
CA ILE A 55 4.43 5.68 -19.83
C ILE A 55 4.66 4.42 -19.01
N ILE A 56 4.28 3.24 -19.53
CA ILE A 56 4.52 1.95 -18.88
C ILE A 56 6.02 1.76 -18.62
N ILE A 57 6.86 1.97 -19.64
CA ILE A 57 8.32 1.79 -19.52
C ILE A 57 8.90 2.72 -18.44
N LYS A 58 8.54 4.02 -18.48
CA LYS A 58 8.99 5.00 -17.48
C LYS A 58 8.53 4.63 -16.07
N THR A 59 7.30 4.12 -15.95
CA THR A 59 6.76 3.66 -14.68
C THR A 59 7.57 2.48 -14.14
N TYR A 60 7.90 1.49 -14.98
CA TYR A 60 8.73 0.35 -14.54
C TYR A 60 10.11 0.78 -14.07
N ASP A 61 10.76 1.71 -14.77
CA ASP A 61 12.06 2.22 -14.33
C ASP A 61 11.96 2.97 -13.00
N PHE A 62 10.86 3.71 -12.78
CA PHE A 62 10.59 4.35 -11.50
C PHE A 62 10.34 3.31 -10.39
N MET A 63 9.56 2.26 -10.66
CA MET A 63 9.31 1.18 -9.69
C MET A 63 10.58 0.43 -9.31
N LYS A 64 11.48 0.16 -10.28
CA LYS A 64 12.78 -0.44 -10.00
C LYS A 64 13.64 0.43 -9.07
N LYS A 65 13.58 1.77 -9.23
CA LYS A 65 14.29 2.69 -8.32
C LYS A 65 13.66 2.69 -6.92
N LEU A 66 12.33 2.72 -6.83
CA LEU A 66 11.64 2.63 -5.54
C LEU A 66 11.91 1.30 -4.83
N ARG A 67 12.02 0.21 -5.59
CA ARG A 67 12.30 -1.13 -5.09
C ARG A 67 13.61 -1.22 -4.28
N GLU A 68 14.60 -0.44 -4.68
CA GLU A 68 15.91 -0.39 -4.02
C GLU A 68 16.02 0.75 -2.99
N SER A 69 14.93 1.49 -2.75
CA SER A 69 14.90 2.62 -1.82
C SER A 69 14.25 2.23 -0.48
N ASP A 70 14.33 3.11 0.50
CA ASP A 70 13.62 2.95 1.79
C ASP A 70 12.24 3.63 1.79
N ILE A 71 11.75 4.07 0.64
CA ILE A 71 10.46 4.77 0.52
C ILE A 71 9.33 3.75 0.64
N THR A 72 8.44 3.98 1.61
CA THR A 72 7.21 3.18 1.74
C THR A 72 6.26 3.53 0.59
N VAL A 73 5.78 2.53 -0.14
CA VAL A 73 4.84 2.72 -1.25
C VAL A 73 3.44 2.31 -0.82
N ILE A 74 2.42 3.09 -1.17
CA ILE A 74 1.01 2.79 -0.88
C ILE A 74 0.16 2.81 -2.16
N SER A 75 -0.71 1.82 -2.32
CA SER A 75 -1.71 1.80 -3.41
C SER A 75 -2.83 0.79 -3.14
N GLY A 76 -3.93 0.90 -3.88
CA GLY A 76 -4.96 -0.16 -3.92
C GLY A 76 -4.61 -1.31 -4.86
N PHE A 77 -3.70 -1.10 -5.81
CA PHE A 77 -3.27 -2.11 -6.79
C PHE A 77 -4.44 -2.75 -7.56
N HIS A 78 -5.34 -1.91 -8.06
CA HIS A 78 -6.59 -2.30 -8.73
C HIS A 78 -6.50 -2.24 -10.25
N SER A 79 -5.65 -1.40 -10.82
CA SER A 79 -5.44 -1.34 -12.26
C SER A 79 -4.42 -2.39 -12.72
N PRO A 80 -4.40 -2.77 -14.02
CA PRO A 80 -3.36 -3.63 -14.57
C PRO A 80 -1.96 -3.06 -14.36
N MET A 81 -1.79 -1.75 -14.56
CA MET A 81 -0.52 -1.06 -14.39
C MET A 81 -0.08 -1.06 -12.92
N GLU A 82 -0.99 -0.82 -11.97
CA GLU A 82 -0.64 -0.90 -10.54
C GLU A 82 -0.28 -2.33 -10.14
N SER A 83 -0.98 -3.34 -10.67
CA SER A 83 -0.67 -4.75 -10.41
C SER A 83 0.76 -5.10 -10.84
N GLU A 84 1.21 -4.61 -12.00
CA GLU A 84 2.60 -4.75 -12.44
C GLU A 84 3.59 -3.99 -11.56
N CYS A 85 3.23 -2.78 -11.09
CA CYS A 85 4.03 -2.07 -10.09
C CYS A 85 4.21 -2.90 -8.82
N LEU A 86 3.13 -3.51 -8.31
CA LEU A 86 3.19 -4.37 -7.13
C LEU A 86 4.15 -5.55 -7.34
N ASN A 87 4.08 -6.21 -8.50
CA ASN A 87 4.97 -7.34 -8.83
C ASN A 87 6.46 -6.94 -8.80
N ILE A 88 6.79 -5.74 -9.28
CA ILE A 88 8.17 -5.20 -9.21
C ILE A 88 8.56 -4.92 -7.76
N LEU A 89 7.68 -4.24 -7.02
CA LEU A 89 7.93 -3.81 -5.65
C LEU A 89 8.07 -5.00 -4.68
N LEU A 90 7.28 -6.06 -4.82
CA LEU A 90 7.35 -7.22 -3.91
C LEU A 90 8.67 -8.00 -3.96
N ARG A 91 9.53 -7.73 -4.96
CA ARG A 91 10.89 -8.29 -5.09
C ARG A 91 11.97 -7.40 -4.45
N GLY A 92 11.57 -6.35 -3.74
CA GLY A 92 12.44 -5.37 -3.11
C GLY A 92 12.47 -5.43 -1.60
N LYS A 93 13.15 -4.45 -1.01
CA LYS A 93 13.27 -4.31 0.45
C LYS A 93 12.38 -3.20 1.02
N GLN A 94 11.90 -2.30 0.17
CA GLN A 94 11.03 -1.21 0.56
C GLN A 94 9.69 -1.71 1.10
N SER A 95 9.12 -0.97 2.05
CA SER A 95 7.82 -1.31 2.61
C SER A 95 6.69 -1.02 1.62
N VAL A 96 5.68 -1.89 1.58
CA VAL A 96 4.50 -1.73 0.72
C VAL A 96 3.22 -1.83 1.55
N ILE A 97 2.34 -0.84 1.39
CA ILE A 97 1.00 -0.82 1.98
C ILE A 97 -0.02 -1.04 0.86
N ILE A 98 -0.84 -2.09 1.00
CA ILE A 98 -1.95 -2.38 0.10
C ILE A 98 -3.24 -1.90 0.77
N CYS A 99 -3.95 -0.95 0.13
CA CYS A 99 -5.21 -0.40 0.62
C CYS A 99 -6.39 -0.89 -0.25
N PRO A 100 -6.99 -2.06 0.05
CA PRO A 100 -8.05 -2.61 -0.77
C PRO A 100 -9.34 -1.80 -0.67
N ALA A 101 -10.09 -1.69 -1.78
CA ALA A 101 -11.43 -1.09 -1.82
C ALA A 101 -12.55 -1.95 -1.19
N ARG A 102 -12.21 -2.85 -0.26
CA ARG A 102 -13.14 -3.76 0.44
C ARG A 102 -12.60 -4.13 1.81
N SER A 103 -13.46 -4.67 2.68
CA SER A 103 -13.04 -5.18 3.99
C SER A 103 -11.94 -6.25 3.86
N ILE A 104 -10.96 -6.19 4.76
CA ILE A 104 -9.91 -7.21 4.87
C ILE A 104 -10.35 -8.39 5.74
N GLU A 105 -11.44 -8.25 6.50
CA GLU A 105 -12.03 -9.35 7.27
C GLU A 105 -12.52 -10.44 6.31
N GLY A 106 -11.98 -11.64 6.44
CA GLY A 106 -12.26 -12.75 5.52
C GLY A 106 -11.63 -12.62 4.13
N MET A 107 -10.84 -11.57 3.86
CA MET A 107 -10.19 -11.40 2.56
C MET A 107 -9.07 -12.42 2.36
N ARG A 108 -9.13 -13.18 1.26
CA ARG A 108 -8.02 -14.04 0.84
C ARG A 108 -6.82 -13.19 0.39
N VAL A 109 -5.78 -13.17 1.20
CA VAL A 109 -4.47 -12.63 0.81
C VAL A 109 -3.77 -13.63 -0.11
N LYS A 110 -3.39 -13.19 -1.32
CA LYS A 110 -2.67 -14.04 -2.28
C LYS A 110 -1.33 -14.48 -1.69
N PRO A 111 -0.86 -15.72 -1.95
CA PRO A 111 0.42 -16.22 -1.40
C PRO A 111 1.61 -15.32 -1.70
N GLU A 112 1.67 -14.79 -2.91
CA GLU A 112 2.66 -13.84 -3.42
C GLU A 112 2.74 -12.53 -2.62
N HIS A 113 1.68 -12.16 -1.87
CA HIS A 113 1.67 -10.96 -1.04
C HIS A 113 2.02 -11.27 0.44
N LYS A 114 2.14 -12.55 0.82
CA LYS A 114 2.38 -12.93 2.23
C LYS A 114 3.85 -12.88 2.62
N LYS A 115 4.73 -13.03 1.64
CA LYS A 115 6.18 -12.93 1.79
C LYS A 115 6.71 -12.16 0.59
N PRO A 116 7.73 -11.29 0.78
CA PRO A 116 8.49 -10.76 -0.34
C PRO A 116 8.96 -11.90 -1.25
N LEU A 117 8.88 -11.69 -2.57
CA LEU A 117 9.27 -12.65 -3.60
C LEU A 117 10.78 -12.77 -3.73
#